data_AF-A0A8W8LNK5-F1
#
_entry.id   AF-A0A8W8LNK5-F1
#
_cell.length_a   1.000
_cell.length_b   1.000
_cell.length_c   1.000
_cell.angle_alpha   90.00
_cell.angle_beta   90.00
_cell.angle_gamma   90.00
#
_symmetry.space_group_name_H-M   'P 1'
#
loop_
_entity.id
_entity.type
_entity.pdbx_description
1 polymer ?
#
loop_
_entity_poly.entity_id
_entity_poly.type
_entity_poly.pdbx_seq_one_letter_code
_entity_poly.pdbx_strand_id
1 'polypeptide(L)'
;YTFMVLTGVYAINLIPSMVITLMAITVGEHTFWHQLTYSQLQASLIAYNSDTFDSTIHPFIYGFLDTKLREEIKGMFNGRK
;
A
#
# COMPACT_ATOMS: atom_id res chain seq x y z
N TYR A 1 4.58 -14.85 12.69
CA TYR A 1 4.37 -14.77 11.23
C TYR A 1 3.48 -13.61 10.83
N THR A 2 2.33 -13.41 11.48
CA THR A 2 1.39 -12.31 11.16
C THR A 2 2.03 -10.92 11.17
N PHE A 3 2.81 -10.60 12.21
CA PHE A 3 3.54 -9.34 12.29
C PHE A 3 4.51 -9.14 11.12
N MET A 4 5.30 -10.16 10.77
CA MET A 4 6.24 -10.10 9.64
C MET A 4 5.53 -9.90 8.29
N VAL A 5 4.36 -10.50 8.09
CA VAL A 5 3.56 -10.33 6.87
C VAL A 5 3.01 -8.90 6.78
N LEU A 6 2.46 -8.37 7.88
CA LEU A 6 1.97 -6.99 7.95
C LEU A 6 3.09 -5.99 7.68
N THR A 7 4.23 -6.12 8.37
CA THR A 7 5.39 -5.25 8.18
C THR A 7 5.96 -5.37 6.77
N GLY A 8 5.99 -6.58 6.19
CA GLY A 8 6.46 -6.80 4.82
C GLY A 8 5.58 -6.13 3.78
N VAL A 9 4.25 -6.25 3.92
CA VAL A 9 3.30 -5.60 3.00
C VAL A 9 3.36 -4.08 3.14
N TYR A 10 3.41 -3.58 4.38
CA TYR A 10 3.61 -2.16 4.66
C TYR A 10 4.87 -1.62 4.00
N ALA A 11 5.99 -2.33 4.11
CA ALA A 11 7.26 -1.94 3.49
C ALA A 11 7.16 -1.92 1.95
N ILE A 12 6.54 -2.93 1.33
CA ILE A 12 6.39 -2.99 -0.14
C ILE A 12 5.51 -1.85 -0.68
N ASN A 13 4.49 -1.44 0.08
CA ASN A 13 3.60 -0.35 -0.35
C ASN A 13 4.17 1.04 -0.05
N LEU A 14 4.92 1.21 1.04
CA LEU A 14 5.43 2.53 1.46
C LEU A 14 6.75 2.90 0.78
N ILE A 15 7.68 1.95 0.63
CA ILE A 15 9.03 2.21 0.12
C ILE A 15 8.99 2.84 -1.29
N PRO A 16 8.20 2.35 -2.26
CA PRO A 16 8.16 2.94 -3.60
C PRO A 16 7.68 4.40 -3.57
N SER A 17 6.64 4.71 -2.79
CA SER A 17 6.10 6.06 -2.66
C SER A 17 7.13 7.02 -2.05
N MET A 18 7.84 6.59 -0.99
CA MET A 18 8.92 7.38 -0.39
C MET A 18 10.07 7.64 -1.36
N VAL A 19 10.48 6.64 -2.13
CA VAL A 19 11.57 6.78 -3.11
C VAL A 19 11.20 7.78 -4.21
N ILE A 20 9.99 7.70 -4.77
CA ILE A 20 9.53 8.66 -5.78
C ILE A 20 9.44 10.07 -5.20
N THR A 21 8.92 10.22 -3.99
CA THR A 21 8.81 11.52 -3.30
C THR A 21 10.20 12.15 -3.08
N LEU A 22 11.17 11.35 -2.63
CA LEU A 22 12.54 11.81 -2.43
C LEU A 22 13.21 12.23 -3.75
N MET A 23 13.00 11.46 -4.82
CA MET A 23 13.50 11.82 -6.15
C MET A 23 12.85 13.09 -6.71
N ALA A 24 11.55 13.27 -6.50
CA ALA A 24 10.83 14.47 -6.91
C ALA A 24 11.34 15.71 -6.15
N ILE A 25 11.61 15.62 -4.85
CA ILE A 25 12.18 16.72 -4.05
C ILE A 25 13.61 17.05 -4.49
N THR A 26 14.45 16.03 -4.71
CA THR A 26 15.88 16.22 -5.02
C THR A 26 16.12 16.76 -6.42
N VAL A 27 15.29 16.39 -7.40
CA VAL A 27 15.39 16.88 -8.79
C VAL A 27 14.53 18.13 -9.02
N GLY A 28 13.58 18.41 -8.11
CA GLY A 28 12.55 19.41 -8.25
C GLY A 28 11.32 18.84 -8.94
N GLU A 29 10.15 18.92 -8.30
CA GLU A 29 8.96 18.16 -8.69
C GLU A 29 8.60 18.36 -10.17
N HIS A 30 8.55 19.61 -10.62
CA HIS A 30 8.17 19.93 -11.99
C HIS A 30 9.15 19.31 -13.00
N THR A 31 10.45 19.37 -12.72
CA THR A 31 11.49 18.79 -13.59
C THR A 31 11.43 17.27 -13.57
N PHE A 32 11.22 16.67 -12.40
CA PHE A 32 11.15 15.22 -12.21
C PHE A 32 10.07 14.56 -13.06
N TRP A 33 8.86 15.12 -13.08
CA TRP A 33 7.76 14.51 -13.84
C TRP A 33 7.89 14.70 -15.35
N HIS A 34 8.49 15.81 -15.81
CA HIS A 34 8.59 16.14 -17.24
C HIS A 34 9.79 15.48 -17.95
N GLN A 35 10.81 15.02 -17.21
CA GLN A 35 11.97 14.34 -17.79
C GLN A 35 11.76 12.82 -17.99
N LEU A 36 10.70 12.24 -17.41
CA LEU A 36 10.42 10.82 -17.49
C LEU A 36 9.84 10.45 -18.86
N THR A 37 10.28 9.32 -19.39
CA THR A 37 9.62 8.72 -20.56
C THR A 37 8.22 8.22 -20.18
N TYR A 38 7.34 8.01 -21.15
CA TYR A 38 5.94 7.61 -20.91
C TYR A 38 5.81 6.33 -20.04
N SER A 39 6.66 5.33 -20.26
CA SER A 39 6.67 4.10 -19.45
C SER A 39 7.16 4.34 -18.02
N GLN A 40 8.19 5.18 -17.85
CA GLN A 40 8.72 5.55 -16.54
C GLN A 40 7.74 6.41 -15.75
N LEU A 41 7.00 7.29 -16.42
CA LEU A 41 5.95 8.11 -15.80
C LEU A 41 4.84 7.21 -15.23
N GLN A 42 4.35 6.24 -16.01
CA GLN A 42 3.34 5.29 -15.53
C GLN A 42 3.83 4.48 -14.32
N ALA A 43 5.04 3.93 -14.39
CA ALA A 43 5.62 3.17 -13.27
C ALA A 43 5.80 4.06 -12.02
N SER A 44 6.23 5.31 -12.20
CA SER A 44 6.43 6.26 -11.11
C SER A 44 5.10 6.69 -10.49
N LEU A 45 4.03 6.82 -11.27
CA LEU A 45 2.69 7.11 -10.76
C LEU A 45 2.11 5.92 -9.98
N ILE A 46 2.33 4.69 -10.44
CA ILE A 46 1.91 3.49 -9.69
C ILE A 46 2.67 3.41 -8.37
N ALA A 47 3.98 3.64 -8.39
CA ALA A 47 4.81 3.66 -7.19
C ALA A 47 4.48 4.83 -6.25
N TYR A 48 4.11 6.00 -6.77
CA TYR A 48 3.72 7.14 -5.95
C TYR A 48 2.43 6.87 -5.17
N ASN A 49 1.45 6.24 -5.83
CA ASN A 49 0.14 5.91 -5.24
C ASN A 49 0.09 4.55 -4.54
N SER A 50 1.24 3.87 -4.35
CA SER A 50 1.26 2.53 -3.75
C SER A 50 0.88 2.53 -2.27
N ASP A 51 1.05 3.66 -1.58
CA ASP A 51 0.63 3.88 -0.19
C ASP A 51 -0.90 3.75 0.00
N THR A 52 -1.68 4.10 -1.02
CA THR A 52 -3.14 4.03 -0.99
C THR A 52 -3.61 2.57 -0.91
N PHE A 53 -2.87 1.66 -1.55
CA PHE A 53 -3.14 0.22 -1.49
C PHE A 53 -2.90 -0.36 -0.11
N ASP A 54 -2.00 0.22 0.68
CA ASP A 54 -1.69 -0.23 2.04
C ASP A 54 -2.91 -0.16 2.96
N SER A 55 -3.59 0.99 2.97
CA SER A 55 -4.83 1.21 3.73
C SER A 55 -5.94 0.21 3.36
N THR A 56 -5.98 -0.21 2.09
CA THR A 56 -6.99 -1.13 1.57
C THR A 56 -6.63 -2.59 1.86
N ILE A 57 -5.36 -2.96 1.83
CA ILE A 57 -4.88 -4.35 2.02
C ILE A 57 -4.87 -4.75 3.49
N HIS A 58 -4.63 -3.81 4.40
CA HIS A 58 -4.59 -4.07 5.85
C HIS A 58 -5.81 -4.86 6.38
N PRO A 59 -7.07 -4.46 6.13
CA PRO A 59 -8.25 -5.23 6.53
C PRO A 59 -8.27 -6.68 6.01
N PHE A 60 -7.79 -6.93 4.79
CA PHE A 60 -7.73 -8.29 4.23
C PHE A 60 -6.66 -9.13 4.92
N ILE A 61 -5.50 -8.55 5.23
CA ILE A 61 -4.44 -9.25 5.96
C ILE A 61 -4.92 -9.58 7.38
N TYR A 62 -5.53 -8.62 8.08
CA TYR A 62 -6.10 -8.86 9.40
C TYR A 62 -7.22 -9.92 9.34
N GLY A 63 -8.14 -9.84 8.38
CA GLY A 63 -9.22 -10.82 8.22
C GLY A 63 -8.76 -12.21 7.78
N PHE A 64 -7.56 -12.33 7.19
CA PHE A 64 -6.96 -13.61 6.81
C PHE A 64 -6.13 -14.23 7.94
N LEU A 65 -5.39 -13.41 8.70
CA LEU A 65 -4.43 -13.88 9.70
C LEU A 65 -4.98 -13.96 11.12
N ASP A 66 -6.04 -13.19 11.43
CA ASP A 66 -6.70 -13.25 12.74
C ASP A 66 -7.99 -14.09 12.62
N THR A 67 -7.92 -15.33 13.10
CA THR A 67 -9.07 -16.24 13.15
C THR A 67 -10.20 -15.71 14.03
N LYS A 68 -9.90 -14.96 15.09
CA LYS A 68 -10.90 -14.37 15.98
C LYS A 68 -11.62 -13.20 15.31
N LEU A 69 -10.87 -12.32 14.65
CA LEU A 69 -11.45 -11.24 13.83
C LEU A 69 -12.29 -11.82 12.67
N ARG A 70 -11.82 -12.92 12.05
CA ARG A 70 -12.55 -13.60 10.98
C ARG A 70 -13.87 -14.19 11.47
N GLU A 71 -13.90 -14.74 12.69
CA GLU A 71 -15.13 -15.22 13.32
C GLU A 71 -16.07 -14.06 13.70
N GLU A 72 -15.55 -12.94 14.17
CA GLU A 72 -16.33 -11.73 14.44
C GLU A 72 -16.95 -11.14 13.16
N ILE A 73 -16.17 -10.99 12.08
CA ILE A 73 -16.66 -10.53 10.77
C ILE A 73 -17.72 -11.49 10.24
N LYS A 74 -17.50 -12.81 10.30
CA LYS A 74 -18.52 -13.81 9.93
C LYS A 74 -19.76 -13.70 10.81
N GLY A 75 -19.61 -13.41 12.11
CA GLY A 75 -20.72 -13.17 13.02
C GLY A 75 -21.55 -11.94 12.66
N MET A 76 -20.89 -10.85 12.24
CA MET A 76 -21.54 -9.63 11.75
C MET A 76 -22.29 -9.88 10.43
N PHE A 77 -21.68 -10.59 9.47
CA PHE A 77 -22.31 -10.91 8.19
C PHE A 77 -23.42 -11.98 8.29
N ASN A 78 -23.30 -12.95 9.20
CA ASN A 78 -24.35 -13.95 9.44
C ASN A 78 -25.47 -13.44 10.38
N GLY A 79 -25.46 -12.15 10.73
CA GLY A 79 -26.54 -11.54 11.52
C GLY A 79 -26.73 -12.19 12.89
N ARG A 80 -25.65 -12.34 13.67
CA ARG A 80 -25.81 -12.61 15.10
C ARG A 80 -26.50 -11.40 15.74
N LYS A 81 -27.76 -11.62 16.15
CA LYS A 81 -28.50 -10.83 17.14
C LYS A 81 -27.73 -10.75 18.44
#